data_AF-A0A3M7NFX0-F1
#
_entry.id   AF-A0A3M7NFX0-F1
#
_cell.length_a   1.000
_cell.length_b   1.000
_cell.length_c   1.000
_cell.angle_alpha   90.00
_cell.angle_beta   90.00
_cell.angle_gamma   90.00
#
_symmetry.space_group_name_H-M   'P 1'
#
loop_
_entity.id
_entity.type
_entity.pdbx_description
1 polymer ?
#
loop_
_entity_poly.entity_id
_entity_poly.type
_entity_poly.pdbx_seq_one_letter_code
_entity_poly.pdbx_strand_id
1 'polypeptide(L)'
;MAACLHNNLTAAKFAAAATPITTSYTIMDGLCCGTVSPISWPTLQHGVDASLTITDRECHAALQYLHAHSVDAGPCGAAPLAGLLKLVEADKTAAGAPDLLNRDSVIVLLCTEGKRWYKAPSPAL
;
A
#
# COMPACT_ATOMS: atom_id res chain seq x y z
N MET A 1 -8.39 8.41 -1.99
CA MET A 1 -6.92 8.32 -2.13
C MET A 1 -6.26 9.01 -0.95
N ALA A 2 -5.32 8.35 -0.28
CA ALA A 2 -4.63 8.88 0.90
C ALA A 2 -3.15 8.45 0.92
N ALA A 3 -2.45 8.70 -0.18
CA ALA A 3 -1.08 8.24 -0.42
C ALA A 3 0.00 9.20 0.13
N CYS A 4 -0.17 9.72 1.36
CA CYS A 4 0.69 10.79 1.87
C CYS A 4 2.18 10.40 1.91
N LEU A 5 2.49 9.16 2.32
CA LEU A 5 3.87 8.67 2.36
C LEU A 5 4.49 8.57 0.96
N HIS A 6 3.78 7.92 0.02
CA HIS A 6 4.26 7.77 -1.35
C HIS A 6 4.49 9.12 -2.04
N ASN A 7 3.55 10.05 -1.89
CA ASN A 7 3.69 11.40 -2.45
C ASN A 7 4.91 12.14 -1.88
N ASN A 8 5.19 12.00 -0.59
CA ASN A 8 6.36 12.62 0.03
C ASN A 8 7.68 11.96 -0.40
N LEU A 9 7.73 10.64 -0.47
CA LEU A 9 8.92 9.90 -0.93
C LEU A 9 9.25 10.18 -2.39
N THR A 10 8.24 10.43 -3.23
CA THR A 10 8.43 10.71 -4.67
C THR A 10 8.71 12.18 -4.96
N ALA A 11 8.03 13.12 -4.30
CA ALA A 11 8.20 14.55 -4.55
C ALA A 11 9.40 15.16 -3.80
N ALA A 12 9.78 14.59 -2.65
CA ALA A 12 10.61 15.29 -1.68
C ALA A 12 11.45 14.33 -0.82
N LYS A 13 12.08 13.31 -1.44
CA LYS A 13 12.91 12.31 -0.76
C LYS A 13 14.00 12.91 0.15
N PHE A 14 14.40 14.17 -0.04
CA PHE A 14 15.40 14.87 0.79
C PHE A 14 14.85 16.09 1.56
N ALA A 15 13.54 16.29 1.61
CA ALA A 15 12.96 17.37 2.40
C ALA A 15 13.05 17.09 3.90
N ALA A 16 13.32 18.14 4.68
CA ALA A 16 13.42 18.07 6.13
C ALA A 16 12.10 17.68 6.82
N ALA A 17 10.96 17.90 6.16
CA ALA A 17 9.63 17.59 6.67
C ALA A 17 8.71 17.11 5.55
N ALA A 18 7.78 16.23 5.90
CA ALA A 18 6.71 15.79 5.00
C ALA A 18 5.62 16.87 4.85
N THR A 19 5.03 16.96 3.66
CA THR A 19 3.92 17.84 3.34
C THR A 19 2.58 17.10 3.37
N PRO A 20 1.50 17.73 3.89
CA PRO A 20 0.16 17.15 3.83
C PRO A 20 -0.37 17.05 2.40
N ILE A 21 -1.30 16.12 2.19
CA ILE A 21 -2.08 15.98 0.96
C ILE A 21 -3.58 16.02 1.27
N THR A 22 -4.37 16.44 0.28
CA THR A 22 -5.82 16.26 0.34
C THR A 22 -6.15 14.78 0.17
N THR A 23 -7.00 14.24 1.05
CA THR A 23 -7.47 12.85 0.96
C THR A 23 -8.85 12.77 0.31
N SER A 24 -9.18 11.59 -0.18
CA SER A 24 -10.54 11.22 -0.55
C SER A 24 -10.84 9.82 -0.04
N TYR A 25 -12.12 9.47 0.01
CA TYR A 25 -12.60 8.18 0.49
C TYR A 25 -11.82 7.00 -0.10
N THR A 26 -11.62 5.98 0.72
CA THR A 26 -11.06 4.68 0.37
C THR A 26 -11.61 3.64 1.34
N ILE A 27 -11.80 2.39 0.91
CA ILE A 27 -12.18 1.30 1.82
C ILE A 27 -11.10 1.02 2.89
N MET A 28 -9.87 1.50 2.68
CA MET A 28 -8.75 1.37 3.62
C MET A 28 -8.75 2.54 4.62
N ASP A 29 -9.84 2.72 5.36
CA ASP A 29 -10.07 3.88 6.23
C ASP A 29 -8.93 4.14 7.23
N GLY A 30 -8.33 3.08 7.80
CA GLY A 30 -7.17 3.19 8.71
C GLY A 30 -5.88 3.69 8.06
N LEU A 31 -5.79 3.64 6.72
CA LEU A 31 -4.71 4.22 5.92
C LEU A 31 -5.09 5.59 5.32
N CYS A 32 -6.31 6.09 5.60
CA CYS A 32 -6.85 7.31 5.01
C CYS A 32 -6.30 8.60 5.67
N CYS A 33 -4.98 8.70 5.83
CA CYS A 33 -4.31 9.87 6.41
C CYS A 33 -3.69 10.78 5.35
N GLY A 34 -3.83 12.10 5.54
CA GLY A 34 -3.26 13.12 4.65
C GLY A 34 -1.82 13.52 4.99
N THR A 35 -1.29 13.13 6.15
CA THR A 35 -0.01 13.64 6.66
C THR A 35 0.85 12.51 7.22
N VAL A 36 2.13 12.49 6.87
CA VAL A 36 3.11 11.61 7.50
C VAL A 36 3.50 12.19 8.86
N SER A 37 3.55 11.34 9.89
CA SER A 37 4.01 11.75 11.22
C SER A 37 5.40 12.41 11.15
N PRO A 38 5.57 13.65 11.67
CA PRO A 38 6.87 14.33 11.67
C PRO A 38 7.97 13.55 12.42
N ILE A 39 7.59 12.81 13.47
CA ILE A 39 8.51 11.99 14.26
C ILE A 39 8.97 10.77 13.44
N SER A 40 8.08 10.20 12.63
CA SER A 40 8.38 9.02 11.81
C SER A 40 9.07 9.38 10.50
N TRP A 41 8.93 10.62 10.00
CA TRP A 41 9.41 11.03 8.68
C TRP A 41 10.89 10.74 8.44
N PRO A 42 11.84 11.12 9.33
CA PRO A 42 13.24 10.82 9.10
C PRO A 42 13.52 9.32 8.97
N THR A 43 12.81 8.48 9.73
CA THR A 43 12.98 7.02 9.66
C THR A 43 12.43 6.48 8.35
N LEU A 44 11.23 6.91 7.94
CA LEU A 44 10.59 6.45 6.69
C LEU A 44 11.32 6.94 5.44
N GLN A 45 11.81 8.18 5.45
CA GLN A 45 12.55 8.79 4.35
C GLN A 45 13.83 8.03 4.01
N HIS A 46 14.55 7.55 5.04
CA HIS A 46 15.81 6.83 4.88
C HIS A 46 15.66 5.31 4.87
N GLY A 47 14.59 4.78 5.47
CA GLY A 47 14.38 3.33 5.64
C GLY A 47 13.45 2.68 4.62
N VAL A 48 12.79 3.46 3.74
CA VAL A 48 11.90 2.91 2.70
C VAL A 48 12.63 2.91 1.35
N ASP A 49 12.92 1.71 0.84
CA ASP A 49 13.54 1.54 -0.48
C ASP A 49 12.57 1.83 -1.62
N ALA A 50 11.32 1.40 -1.49
CA ALA A 50 10.29 1.54 -2.49
C ALA A 50 8.92 1.82 -1.87
N SER A 51 8.09 2.57 -2.59
CA SER A 51 6.69 2.79 -2.22
C SER A 51 5.83 2.83 -3.46
N LEU A 52 4.59 2.37 -3.33
CA LEU A 52 3.58 2.36 -4.39
C LEU A 52 2.21 2.68 -3.81
N THR A 53 1.24 2.89 -4.69
CA THR A 53 -0.16 3.07 -4.30
C THR A 53 -1.03 1.98 -4.89
N ILE A 54 -2.09 1.65 -4.17
CA ILE A 54 -3.12 0.70 -4.61
C ILE A 54 -4.49 1.35 -4.61
N THR A 55 -5.36 0.84 -5.45
CA THR A 55 -6.78 1.19 -5.54
C THR A 55 -7.61 0.34 -4.60
N ASP A 56 -8.83 0.79 -4.28
CA ASP A 56 -9.80 0.01 -3.50
C ASP A 56 -10.12 -1.34 -4.14
N ARG A 57 -10.09 -1.42 -5.49
CA ARG A 57 -10.30 -2.68 -6.22
C ARG A 57 -9.15 -3.66 -6.06
N GLU A 58 -7.91 -3.20 -6.19
CA GLU A 58 -6.71 -4.03 -5.96
C GLU A 58 -6.72 -4.55 -4.51
N CYS A 59 -7.05 -3.69 -3.55
CA CYS A 59 -7.22 -4.06 -2.14
C CYS A 59 -8.33 -5.12 -1.94
N HIS A 60 -9.50 -4.90 -2.54
CA HIS A 60 -10.62 -5.84 -2.45
C HIS A 60 -10.28 -7.22 -3.02
N ALA A 61 -9.60 -7.29 -4.16
CA ALA A 61 -9.16 -8.55 -4.75
C ALA A 61 -8.16 -9.30 -3.84
N ALA A 62 -7.20 -8.58 -3.26
CA ALA A 62 -6.26 -9.15 -2.29
C ALA A 62 -6.96 -9.66 -1.02
N LEU A 63 -7.97 -8.93 -0.54
CA LEU A 63 -8.79 -9.37 0.59
C LEU A 63 -9.53 -10.68 0.29
N GLN A 64 -10.15 -10.77 -0.90
CA GLN A 64 -10.82 -12.01 -1.34
C GLN A 64 -9.84 -13.19 -1.40
N TYR A 65 -8.62 -12.96 -1.90
CA TYR A 65 -7.56 -13.96 -1.89
C TYR A 65 -7.19 -14.42 -0.47
N LEU A 66 -6.99 -13.48 0.46
CA LEU A 66 -6.69 -13.81 1.87
C LEU A 66 -7.82 -14.62 2.52
N HIS A 67 -9.08 -14.23 2.29
CA HIS A 67 -10.24 -14.96 2.83
C HIS A 67 -10.33 -16.38 2.27
N ALA A 68 -10.01 -16.58 0.98
CA ALA A 68 -9.95 -17.91 0.37
C ALA A 68 -8.85 -18.80 0.99
N HIS A 69 -7.85 -18.21 1.63
CA HIS A 69 -6.79 -18.89 2.37
C HIS A 69 -6.99 -18.83 3.89
N SER A 70 -8.22 -18.60 4.35
CA SER A 70 -8.60 -18.58 5.77
C SER A 70 -7.88 -17.53 6.63
N VAL A 71 -7.45 -16.42 6.01
CA VAL A 71 -6.90 -15.26 6.72
C VAL A 71 -7.98 -14.19 6.86
N ASP A 72 -8.51 -13.99 8.06
CA ASP A 72 -9.57 -13.01 8.37
C ASP A 72 -9.03 -11.57 8.45
N ALA A 73 -8.54 -11.04 7.33
CA ALA A 73 -8.08 -9.66 7.22
C ALA A 73 -9.22 -8.67 6.93
N GLY A 74 -9.05 -7.42 7.35
CA GLY A 74 -9.79 -6.25 6.87
C GLY A 74 -9.08 -5.54 5.71
N PRO A 75 -9.69 -4.51 5.09
CA PRO A 75 -9.08 -3.79 3.96
C PRO A 75 -7.67 -3.27 4.23
N CYS A 76 -7.39 -2.70 5.41
CA CYS A 76 -6.03 -2.23 5.72
C CYS A 76 -5.04 -3.39 5.88
N GLY A 77 -5.50 -4.53 6.40
CA GLY A 77 -4.71 -5.76 6.51
C GLY A 77 -4.40 -6.43 5.17
N ALA A 78 -5.26 -6.24 4.16
CA ALA A 78 -5.05 -6.76 2.80
C ALA A 78 -4.17 -5.86 1.93
N ALA A 79 -3.98 -4.59 2.30
CA ALA A 79 -3.22 -3.61 1.52
C ALA A 79 -1.78 -4.06 1.19
N PRO A 80 -1.00 -4.67 2.11
CA PRO A 80 0.34 -5.16 1.78
C PRO A 80 0.35 -6.25 0.69
N LEU A 81 -0.62 -7.17 0.71
CA LEU A 81 -0.73 -8.20 -0.33
C LEU A 81 -1.08 -7.57 -1.69
N ALA A 82 -2.03 -6.65 -1.72
CA ALA A 82 -2.36 -5.92 -2.95
C ALA A 82 -1.14 -5.18 -3.51
N GLY A 83 -0.34 -4.57 -2.63
CA GLY A 83 0.89 -3.90 -3.02
C GLY A 83 1.93 -4.86 -3.62
N LEU A 84 2.15 -6.01 -2.99
CA LEU A 84 3.05 -7.05 -3.51
C LEU A 84 2.60 -7.55 -4.90
N LEU A 85 1.32 -7.87 -5.05
CA LEU A 85 0.77 -8.36 -6.33
C LEU A 85 0.95 -7.31 -7.44
N LYS A 86 0.73 -6.04 -7.12
CA LYS A 86 0.94 -4.92 -8.05
C LYS A 86 2.42 -4.74 -8.41
N LEU A 87 3.32 -4.88 -7.45
CA LEU A 87 4.77 -4.80 -7.68
C LEU A 87 5.23 -5.92 -8.62
N VAL A 88 4.80 -7.16 -8.37
CA VAL A 88 5.13 -8.32 -9.21
C VAL A 88 4.56 -8.16 -10.63
N GLU A 89 3.38 -7.57 -10.79
CA GLU A 89 2.81 -7.33 -12.11
C GLU A 89 3.54 -6.22 -12.88
N ALA A 90 3.98 -5.16 -12.17
CA ALA A 90 4.79 -4.10 -12.76
C ALA A 90 6.17 -4.61 -13.22
N ASP A 91 6.79 -5.50 -12.43
CA ASP A 91 8.09 -6.10 -12.76
C ASP A 91 8.05 -6.94 -14.05
N LYS A 92 6.96 -7.68 -14.28
CA LYS A 92 6.77 -8.44 -15.54
C LYS A 92 6.65 -7.55 -16.78
N THR A 93 6.25 -6.28 -16.62
CA THR A 93 5.82 -5.42 -17.73
C THR A 93 6.73 -4.23 -17.98
N ALA A 94 7.60 -3.86 -17.04
CA ALA A 94 8.46 -2.69 -17.14
C ALA A 94 9.95 -3.06 -17.33
N ALA A 95 10.51 -2.66 -18.47
CA ALA A 95 11.97 -2.63 -18.64
C ALA A 95 12.57 -1.61 -17.65
N GLY A 96 13.37 -2.09 -16.70
CA GLY A 96 14.01 -1.25 -15.67
C GLY A 96 13.24 -1.10 -14.36
N ALA A 97 12.28 -1.98 -14.07
CA ALA A 97 11.81 -2.15 -12.70
C ALA A 97 13.01 -2.47 -11.78
N PRO A 98 13.06 -1.90 -10.56
CA PRO A 98 14.14 -2.20 -9.62
C PRO A 98 14.10 -3.69 -9.27
N ASP A 99 15.27 -4.35 -9.27
CA ASP A 99 15.47 -5.76 -8.89
C ASP A 99 15.26 -5.95 -7.37
N LEU A 100 14.03 -5.68 -6.92
CA LEU A 100 13.65 -5.72 -5.51
C LEU A 100 13.34 -7.14 -5.03
N LEU A 101 12.88 -7.99 -5.95
CA LEU A 101 12.37 -9.32 -5.67
C LEU A 101 12.91 -10.33 -6.67
N ASN A 102 13.32 -11.49 -6.16
CA ASN A 102 13.69 -12.64 -6.96
C ASN A 102 13.02 -13.92 -6.39
N ARG A 103 13.28 -15.06 -7.04
CA ARG A 103 12.67 -16.34 -6.66
C ARG A 103 13.04 -16.84 -5.26
N ASP A 104 14.15 -16.36 -4.71
CA ASP A 104 14.66 -16.74 -3.39
C ASP A 104 14.25 -15.74 -2.30
N SER A 105 13.49 -14.70 -2.65
CA SER A 105 13.02 -13.69 -1.70
C SER A 105 12.01 -14.25 -0.71
N VAL A 106 12.17 -13.91 0.56
CA VAL A 106 11.19 -14.19 1.63
C VAL A 106 10.36 -12.93 1.87
N ILE A 107 9.03 -13.07 1.80
CA ILE A 107 8.11 -11.94 1.94
C ILE A 107 7.35 -12.05 3.25
N VAL A 108 7.42 -10.97 4.03
CA VAL A 108 6.61 -10.79 5.25
C VAL A 108 5.60 -9.68 4.97
N LEU A 109 4.31 -10.00 5.14
CA LEU A 109 3.21 -9.06 4.99
C LEU A 109 2.61 -8.77 6.37
N LEU A 110 2.54 -7.49 6.74
CA LEU A 110 1.98 -7.06 8.03
C LEU A 110 0.47 -6.84 7.92
N CYS A 111 -0.31 -7.80 8.40
CA CYS A 111 -1.75 -7.63 8.53
C CYS A 111 -2.07 -6.75 9.76
N THR A 112 -2.48 -5.51 9.52
CA THR A 112 -2.71 -4.49 10.57
C THR A 112 -4.16 -4.41 11.05
N GLU A 113 -5.07 -5.14 10.42
CA GLU A 113 -6.50 -5.06 10.68
C GLU A 113 -7.19 -6.42 10.44
N GLY A 114 -8.08 -6.81 11.35
CA GLY A 114 -8.93 -7.99 11.21
C GLY A 114 -10.19 -7.75 10.37
N LYS A 115 -10.91 -8.83 10.05
CA LYS A 115 -12.15 -8.78 9.27
C LYS A 115 -13.15 -7.78 9.85
N ARG A 116 -13.68 -6.92 8.98
CA ARG A 116 -14.74 -5.95 9.30
C ARG A 116 -15.65 -5.72 8.10
N TRP A 117 -16.76 -5.03 8.36
CA TRP A 117 -17.63 -4.53 7.29
C TRP A 117 -17.01 -3.33 6.56
N TYR A 118 -17.20 -3.28 5.25
CA TYR A 118 -16.91 -2.15 4.37
C TYR A 118 -17.79 -2.26 3.12
N LYS A 119 -17.97 -1.16 2.39
CA LYS A 119 -18.67 -1.17 1.10
C LYS A 119 -17.73 -1.69 0.02
N ALA A 120 -18.01 -2.87 -0.54
CA ALA A 120 -17.22 -3.41 -1.64
C ALA A 120 -17.22 -2.44 -2.83
N PRO A 121 -16.07 -2.23 -3.49
CA PRO A 121 -16.00 -1.39 -4.69
C PRO A 121 -16.86 -1.99 -5.80
N SER A 122 -17.50 -1.13 -6.61
CA SER A 122 -18.30 -1.60 -7.74
C SER A 122 -17.44 -2.37 -8.74
N PRO A 123 -18.01 -3.39 -9.42
CA PRO A 123 -17.37 -4.01 -10.58
C PRO A 123 -16.98 -2.94 -11.61
N ALA A 124 -15.90 -3.16 -12.36
CA ALA A 124 -15.63 -2.33 -13.52
C ALA A 124 -16.75 -2.53 -14.55
N LEU A 125 -17.23 -1.42 -15.12
CA LEU A 125 -18.09 -1.44 -16.31
C LEU A 125 -17.30 -1.90 -17.53
#